data_AF-A0A520ZVX9-F1
#
_entry.id   AF-A0A520ZVX9-F1
#
_cell.length_a   1.000
_cell.length_b   1.000
_cell.length_c   1.000
_cell.angle_alpha   90.00
_cell.angle_beta   90.00
_cell.angle_gamma   90.00
#
_symmetry.space_group_name_H-M   'P 1'
#
loop_
_entity.id
_entity.type
_entity.pdbx_description
1 polymer ?
#
loop_
_entity_poly.entity_id
_entity_poly.type
_entity_poly.pdbx_seq_one_letter_code
_entity_poly.pdbx_strand_id
1 'polypeptide(L)' 'MNKQNFKGSSTYVLDEELAKIVNISMTLEMPLLLKGEPGTGKTMLAHAVSHSLCMNLIVLNGKSSMKLVEALYQYDTLTV' A
#
# COMPACT_ATOMS: atom_id res chain seq x y z
N MET A 1 4.96 -0.38 -20.98
CA MET A 1 4.50 0.18 -19.68
C MET A 1 5.57 1.14 -19.17
N ASN A 2 5.25 2.41 -18.93
CA ASN A 2 6.14 3.33 -18.24
C ASN A 2 6.29 2.85 -16.79
N LYS A 3 7.46 2.28 -16.44
CA LYS A 3 7.74 1.85 -15.06
C LYS A 3 7.98 3.11 -14.22
N GLN A 4 7.00 3.45 -13.38
CA GLN A 4 7.12 4.55 -12.45
C GLN A 4 8.01 4.12 -11.28
N ASN A 5 9.22 4.67 -11.20
CA ASN A 5 10.11 4.45 -10.07
C ASN A 5 9.80 5.44 -8.96
N PHE A 6 9.49 4.93 -7.78
CA PHE A 6 9.33 5.71 -6.56
C PHE A 6 10.69 6.01 -5.93
N LYS A 7 10.99 7.30 -5.73
CA LYS A 7 12.27 7.78 -5.15
C LYS A 7 12.10 8.41 -3.75
N GLY A 8 10.93 8.26 -3.15
CA GLY A 8 10.51 9.02 -1.98
C GLY A 8 9.67 10.24 -2.33
N SER A 9 9.38 11.05 -1.31
CA SER A 9 8.57 12.26 -1.47
C SER A 9 9.05 13.35 -0.51
N SER A 10 8.51 14.57 -0.64
CA SER A 10 8.74 15.66 0.32
C SER A 10 8.33 15.31 1.75
N THR A 11 7.49 14.29 1.93
CA THR A 11 6.95 13.86 3.23
C THR A 11 7.49 12.50 3.70
N TYR A 12 8.33 11.83 2.90
CA TYR A 12 8.85 10.51 3.24
C TYR A 12 10.25 10.30 2.66
N VAL A 13 11.21 10.10 3.55
CA VAL A 13 12.61 9.81 3.21
C VAL A 13 12.78 8.30 3.07
N LEU A 14 13.25 7.84 1.91
CA LEU A 14 13.68 6.46 1.72
C LEU A 14 15.20 6.35 1.77
N ASP A 15 15.68 5.33 2.47
CA ASP A 15 17.00 4.81 2.22
C ASP A 15 17.05 4.03 0.88
N GLU A 16 18.26 3.77 0.42
CA GLU A 16 18.48 3.14 -0.88
C GLU A 16 17.98 1.68 -0.93
N GLU A 17 18.04 0.96 0.19
CA GLU A 17 17.66 -0.45 0.27
C GLU A 17 16.14 -0.61 0.18
N LEU A 18 15.41 0.17 0.98
CA LEU A 18 13.95 0.21 0.96
C LEU A 18 13.44 0.70 -0.40
N ALA A 19 14.10 1.68 -1.01
CA ALA A 19 13.74 2.16 -2.35
C ALA A 19 13.87 1.04 -3.40
N LYS A 20 14.93 0.23 -3.33
CA LYS A 20 15.09 -0.93 -4.23
C LYS A 20 13.96 -1.94 -4.02
N ILE A 21 13.67 -2.32 -2.78
CA ILE A 21 12.62 -3.31 -2.46
C ILE A 21 11.26 -2.85 -2.98
N VAL A 22 10.89 -1.59 -2.72
CA VAL A 22 9.60 -1.02 -3.18
C VAL A 22 9.52 -1.04 -4.70
N ASN A 23 10.52 -0.53 -5.40
CA ASN A 23 10.50 -0.49 -6.87
C ASN A 23 10.51 -1.88 -7.52
N ILE A 24 11.22 -2.85 -6.93
CA ILE A 24 11.19 -4.25 -7.38
C ILE A 24 9.79 -4.83 -7.19
N SER A 25 9.18 -4.66 -6.02
CA SER A 25 7.82 -5.17 -5.75
C SER A 25 6.79 -4.58 -6.73
N MET A 26 6.88 -3.28 -7.01
CA MET A 26 6.04 -2.61 -8.01
C MET A 26 6.29 -3.13 -9.41
N THR A 27 7.55 -3.35 -9.78
CA THR A 27 7.93 -3.85 -11.11
C THR A 27 7.46 -5.28 -11.35
N LEU A 28 7.44 -6.10 -10.31
CA LEU A 28 7.01 -7.50 -10.36
C LEU A 28 5.51 -7.68 -10.09
N GLU A 29 4.79 -6.59 -9.79
CA GLU A 29 3.39 -6.62 -9.35
C GLU A 29 3.18 -7.55 -8.16
N MET A 30 4.17 -7.62 -7.27
CA MET A 30 4.17 -8.48 -6.10
C MET A 30 3.74 -7.71 -4.84
N PRO A 31 2.91 -8.33 -3.97
CA PRO A 31 2.53 -7.70 -2.70
C PRO A 31 3.73 -7.54 -1.78
N LEU A 32 3.80 -6.40 -1.10
CA LEU A 32 4.88 -6.05 -0.16
C LEU A 32 4.36 -6.05 1.29
N LEU A 33 4.94 -6.90 2.13
CA LEU A 33 4.66 -6.93 3.57
C LEU A 33 5.80 -6.25 4.34
N LEU A 34 5.49 -5.13 4.99
CA LEU A 34 6.46 -4.37 5.79
C LEU A 34 6.35 -4.76 7.27
N LYS A 35 7.46 -5.22 7.86
CA LYS A 35 7.58 -5.50 9.30
C LYS A 35 8.48 -4.47 9.97
N GLY A 36 8.28 -4.22 11.27
CA GLY A 36 9.16 -3.38 12.08
C GLY A 36 8.43 -2.75 13.27
N GLU A 37 9.16 -2.04 14.10
CA GLU A 37 8.65 -1.39 15.31
C GLU A 37 7.54 -0.34 15.03
N PRO A 38 6.62 -0.09 15.97
CA PRO A 38 5.67 1.01 15.86
C PRO A 38 6.39 2.34 15.58
N GLY A 39 5.86 3.16 14.66
CA GLY A 39 6.41 4.48 14.34
C GLY A 39 7.51 4.52 13.27
N THR A 40 7.94 3.39 12.69
CA THR A 40 8.98 3.38 11.63
C THR A 40 8.48 3.77 10.22
N GLY A 41 7.39 4.53 10.12
CA GLY A 41 6.93 5.06 8.82
C GLY A 41 6.19 4.09 7.89
N LYS A 42 5.96 2.83 8.25
CA LYS A 42 5.28 1.83 7.39
C LYS A 42 3.97 2.31 6.75
N THR A 43 3.07 2.89 7.55
CA THR A 43 1.81 3.45 7.05
C THR A 43 2.05 4.66 6.15
N MET A 44 2.99 5.52 6.52
CA MET A 44 3.32 6.73 5.76
C MET A 44 3.95 6.40 4.40
N LEU A 45 4.69 5.30 4.29
CA LEU A 45 5.22 4.81 3.01
C LEU A 45 4.08 4.54 2.01
N ALA A 46 2.99 3.89 2.44
CA ALA A 46 1.85 3.62 1.58
C ALA A 46 1.21 4.93 1.06
N HIS A 47 1.06 5.93 1.93
CA HIS A 47 0.59 7.27 1.54
C HIS A 47 1.54 7.98 0.57
N ALA A 48 2.85 7.92 0.82
CA ALA A 48 3.85 8.56 -0.03
C ALA A 48 3.89 7.92 -1.42
N VAL A 49 3.82 6.58 -1.50
CA VAL A 49 3.77 5.84 -2.75
C VAL A 49 2.51 6.18 -3.53
N SER A 50 1.33 6.10 -2.90
CA SER A 50 0.06 6.39 -3.59
C SER A 50 0.01 7.82 -4.11
N HIS A 51 0.47 8.79 -3.32
CA HIS A 51 0.52 10.18 -3.72
C HIS A 51 1.48 10.41 -4.90
N SER A 52 2.69 9.85 -4.82
CA SER A 52 3.72 10.03 -5.86
C SER A 52 3.35 9.39 -7.19
N LEU A 53 2.54 8.33 -7.14
CA LEU A 53 2.06 7.61 -8.33
C LEU A 53 0.67 8.07 -8.79
N CYS A 54 0.08 9.07 -8.13
CA CYS A 54 -1.29 9.52 -8.37
C CYS A 54 -2.32 8.38 -8.34
N MET A 55 -2.14 7.43 -7.41
CA MET A 55 -3.02 6.28 -7.23
C MET A 55 -3.96 6.48 -6.04
N ASN A 56 -5.16 5.90 -6.14
CA ASN A 56 -6.08 5.84 -5.01
C ASN A 56 -5.52 4.89 -3.92
N LEU A 57 -5.49 5.34 -2.67
CA LEU A 57 -5.08 4.51 -1.54
C LEU A 57 -6.31 3.96 -0.83
N ILE A 58 -6.48 2.64 -0.89
CA ILE A 58 -7.52 1.94 -0.13
C ILE A 58 -6.89 1.48 1.18
N VAL A 59 -7.41 1.97 2.31
CA VAL A 59 -6.93 1.63 3.66
C VAL A 59 -7.90 0.67 4.32
N LEU A 60 -7.39 -0.51 4.70
CA LEU A 60 -8.13 -1.50 5.48
C LEU A 60 -7.50 -1.65 6.86
N ASN A 61 -8.17 -1.14 7.89
CA ASN A 61 -7.72 -1.28 9.28
C ASN A 61 -8.22 -2.62 9.85
N GLY A 62 -7.35 -3.62 9.88
CA GLY A 62 -7.66 -4.94 10.44
C GLY A 62 -7.95 -4.90 11.94
N LYS A 63 -9.00 -5.61 12.38
CA LYS A 63 -9.33 -5.87 13.78
C LYS A 63 -9.51 -7.37 14.00
N SER A 64 -9.27 -7.86 15.22
CA SER A 64 -9.48 -9.28 15.54
C SER A 64 -10.94 -9.74 15.37
N SER A 65 -11.89 -8.82 15.54
CA SER A 65 -13.32 -9.06 15.36
C SER A 65 -13.79 -8.91 13.91
N MET A 66 -12.91 -8.55 12.99
CA MET A 66 -13.28 -8.21 11.62
C MET A 66 -13.74 -9.46 10.87
N LYS A 67 -14.89 -9.38 10.20
CA LYS A 67 -15.44 -10.44 9.37
C LYS A 67 -15.05 -10.22 7.91
N LEU A 68 -14.91 -11.33 7.16
CA LEU A 68 -14.57 -11.28 5.73
C LEU A 68 -15.55 -10.43 4.92
N VAL A 69 -16.83 -10.47 5.29
CA VAL A 69 -17.91 -9.68 4.66
C VAL A 69 -17.79 -8.17 4.85
N GLU A 70 -16.95 -7.72 5.79
CA GLU A 70 -16.62 -6.31 6.01
C GLU A 70 -15.39 -5.88 5.20
N ALA A 71 -14.60 -6.85 4.70
CA ALA A 71 -13.39 -6.62 3.91
C ALA A 71 -13.61 -6.79 2.39
N LEU A 72 -14.55 -7.67 2.02
CA LEU A 72 -14.85 -8.01 0.63
C LEU A 72 -16.14 -7.37 0.14
N TYR A 73 -16.27 -7.28 -1.19
CA TYR A 73 -17.49 -6.83 -1.84
C TYR A 73 -18.63 -7.81 -1.55
N GLN A 74 -19.77 -7.30 -1.08
CA GLN A 74 -21.01 -8.09 -1.01
C GLN A 74 -21.76 -7.94 -2.33
N TYR A 75 -22.07 -9.06 -2.96
CA TYR A 75 -23.05 -9.10 -4.04
C TYR A 75 -24.44 -9.16 -3.40
N ASP A 76 -25.15 -8.04 -3.40
CA ASP A 76 -26.57 -8.04 -3.07
C ASP A 76 -27.35 -8.51 -4.30
N THR A 77 -27.91 -9.72 -4.23
CA THR A 77 -28.69 -10.32 -5.32
C THR A 77 -30.17 -9.93 -5.27
N LEU A 78 -30.58 -9.00 -4.39
CA LEU A 78 -32.00 -8.65 -4.16
C LEU A 78 -32.43 -7.31 -4.77
N THR A 79 -31.76 -6.81 -5.81
CA THR A 79 -32.27 -5.68 -6.60
C THR A 79 -32.59 -6.12 -8.04
N VAL A 80 -33.86 -6.52 -8.23
CA VAL A 80 -34.57 -6.54 -9.53
C VAL A 80 -35.87 -5.76 -9.33
#